data_AF-A0A2S2G9E1-F1
#
_entry.id   AF-A0A2S2G9E1-F1
#
_cell.length_a   1.000
_cell.length_b   1.000
_cell.length_c   1.000
_cell.angle_alpha   90.00
_cell.angle_beta   90.00
_cell.angle_gamma   90.00
#
_symmetry.space_group_name_H-M   'P 1'
#
loop_
_entity.id
_entity.type
_entity.pdbx_description
1 polymer ?
#
loop_
_entity_poly.entity_id
_entity_poly.type
_entity_poly.pdbx_seq_one_letter_code
_entity_poly.pdbx_strand_id
1 'polypeptide(L)'
;MRGPGRFFNRRLEVWRPATVDDGYGGQTTTMVRQPGTVRAKVDQPSNADRMLAAQAQSKHDHTVFVLPRADVRRGDELRGVDRLGQAQVFKVLAAVQPSTPIYSKAPCQLIQKEGA
;
A
#
# COMPACT_ATOMS: atom_id res chain seq x y z
N MET A 1 -3.70 -15.96 23.01
CA MET A 1 -2.64 -15.12 22.40
C MET A 1 -3.23 -13.83 21.86
N ARG A 2 -2.69 -12.64 22.23
CA ARG A 2 -3.11 -11.36 21.64
C ARG A 2 -2.57 -11.28 20.20
N GLY A 3 -3.47 -11.22 19.21
CA GLY A 3 -3.11 -11.14 17.78
C GLY A 3 -2.27 -9.90 17.41
N PRO A 4 -1.74 -9.83 16.18
CA PRO A 4 -0.82 -8.76 15.75
C PRO A 4 -1.49 -7.40 15.64
N GLY A 5 -2.82 -7.33 15.76
CA GLY A 5 -3.60 -6.10 15.63
C GLY A 5 -3.15 -4.96 16.56
N ARG A 6 -2.45 -5.22 17.66
CA ARG A 6 -1.89 -4.17 18.52
C ARG A 6 -0.81 -3.31 17.82
N PHE A 7 -0.15 -3.86 16.80
CA PHE A 7 0.90 -3.16 16.07
C PHE A 7 0.37 -2.35 14.88
N PHE A 8 -0.89 -2.58 14.49
CA PHE A 8 -1.55 -1.84 13.41
C PHE A 8 -2.07 -0.52 13.93
N ASN A 9 -1.20 0.49 13.87
CA ASN A 9 -1.34 1.81 14.45
C ASN A 9 -1.79 2.89 13.45
N ARG A 10 -1.95 2.54 12.17
CA ARG A 10 -2.47 3.43 11.13
C ARG A 10 -3.79 2.91 10.58
N ARG A 11 -4.65 3.83 10.14
CA ARG A 11 -5.81 3.53 9.29
C ARG A 11 -5.55 4.15 7.93
N LEU A 12 -5.56 3.34 6.88
CA LEU A 12 -5.31 3.77 5.52
C LEU A 12 -6.55 3.54 4.67
N GLU A 13 -6.85 4.48 3.79
CA GLU A 13 -7.86 4.35 2.77
C GLU A 13 -7.31 3.52 1.61
N VAL A 14 -8.13 2.67 1.01
CA VAL A 14 -7.76 1.92 -0.18
C VAL A 14 -8.34 2.63 -1.39
N TRP A 15 -7.49 2.99 -2.34
CA TRP A 15 -7.85 3.59 -3.62
C TRP A 15 -7.46 2.62 -4.72
N ARG A 16 -8.39 2.24 -5.58
CA ARG A 16 -8.19 1.21 -6.60
C ARG A 16 -8.25 1.81 -8.00
N PRO A 17 -7.32 1.48 -8.91
CA PRO A 17 -7.44 1.91 -10.29
C PRO A 17 -8.69 1.29 -10.92
N ALA A 18 -9.51 2.13 -11.53
CA ALA A 18 -10.64 1.76 -12.36
C ALA A 18 -10.43 2.35 -13.75
N THR A 19 -10.53 1.48 -14.76
CA THR A 19 -10.35 1.86 -16.16
C THR A 19 -11.71 1.97 -16.82
N VAL A 20 -11.97 3.10 -17.46
CA VAL A 20 -13.18 3.37 -18.23
C VAL A 20 -12.79 3.73 -19.66
N ASP A 21 -13.65 3.35 -20.60
CA ASP A 21 -13.53 3.75 -22.01
C ASP A 21 -13.66 5.28 -22.12
N ASP A 22 -12.83 5.90 -22.95
CA ASP A 22 -12.85 7.36 -23.16
C ASP A 22 -13.78 7.81 -24.30
N GLY A 23 -14.44 6.87 -24.99
CA GLY A 23 -15.36 7.11 -26.10
C GLY A 23 -14.67 7.31 -27.46
N TYR A 24 -13.34 7.30 -27.53
CA TYR A 24 -12.56 7.52 -28.74
C TYR A 24 -11.59 6.36 -29.05
N GLY A 25 -11.80 5.20 -28.40
CA GLY A 25 -10.97 4.01 -28.57
C GLY A 25 -9.75 3.97 -27.66
N GLY A 26 -9.62 4.89 -26.71
CA GLY A 26 -8.63 4.85 -25.64
C GLY A 26 -9.24 4.46 -24.29
N GLN A 27 -8.41 4.49 -23.25
CA GLN A 27 -8.79 4.11 -21.90
C GLN A 27 -8.26 5.13 -20.90
N THR A 28 -9.14 5.59 -20.00
CA THR A 28 -8.76 6.46 -18.89
C THR A 28 -8.76 5.65 -17.58
N THR A 29 -7.65 5.67 -16.86
CA THR A 29 -7.54 5.05 -15.53
C THR A 29 -7.63 6.11 -14.44
N THR A 30 -8.59 5.94 -13.52
CA THR A 30 -8.77 6.82 -12.36
C THR A 30 -8.71 6.03 -11.07
N MET A 31 -8.32 6.67 -9.97
CA MET A 31 -8.26 6.02 -8.65
C MET A 31 -9.59 6.21 -7.93
N VAL A 32 -10.28 5.11 -7.61
CA VAL A 32 -11.58 5.10 -6.93
C VAL A 32 -11.40 4.62 -5.49
N ARG A 33 -11.84 5.44 -4.53
CA ARG A 33 -11.83 5.09 -3.11
C ARG A 33 -12.77 3.92 -2.84
N GLN A 34 -12.24 2.88 -2.22
CA GLN A 34 -13.00 1.71 -1.78
C GLN A 34 -13.67 1.99 -0.43
N PRO A 35 -14.79 1.32 -0.10
CA PRO A 35 -15.48 1.53 1.18
C PRO A 35 -14.61 1.09 2.36
N GLY A 36 -14.53 1.96 3.38
CA GLY A 36 -13.85 1.68 4.63
C GLY A 36 -12.35 2.04 4.67
N THR A 37 -11.69 1.58 5.73
CA THR A 37 -10.24 1.77 5.92
C THR A 37 -9.60 0.47 6.40
N VAL A 38 -8.32 0.28 6.08
CA VAL A 38 -7.53 -0.87 6.54
C VAL A 38 -6.64 -0.46 7.70
N ARG A 39 -6.59 -1.32 8.73
CA ARG A 39 -5.64 -1.18 9.82
C ARG A 39 -4.28 -1.67 9.36
N ALA A 40 -3.28 -0.82 9.47
CA ALA A 40 -1.95 -1.07 8.95
C ALA A 40 -0.85 -0.75 9.96
N LYS A 41 0.26 -1.47 9.85
CA LYS A 41 1.58 -1.03 10.30
C LYS A 41 2.38 -0.68 9.06
N VAL A 42 3.01 0.48 9.04
CA VAL A 42 3.90 0.90 7.96
C VAL A 42 5.31 0.93 8.51
N ASP A 43 6.19 0.11 7.96
CA ASP A 43 7.60 0.08 8.32
C ASP A 43 8.42 0.88 7.30
N GLN A 44 9.42 1.60 7.81
CA GLN A 44 10.41 2.31 7.00
C GLN A 44 11.29 1.32 6.21
N PRO A 45 11.81 1.72 5.04
CA PRO A 45 12.76 0.91 4.29
C PRO A 45 13.97 0.55 5.13
N SER A 46 14.19 -0.76 5.34
CA SER A 46 15.49 -1.22 5.81
C SER A 46 16.55 -1.11 4.71
N ASN A 47 17.83 -1.13 5.07
CA ASN A 47 18.91 -1.16 4.09
C ASN A 47 18.84 -2.42 3.21
N ALA A 48 18.44 -3.56 3.79
CA ALA A 48 18.25 -4.81 3.05
C ALA A 48 17.12 -4.70 2.01
N ASP A 49 15.99 -4.09 2.38
CA ASP A 49 14.86 -3.89 1.46
C ASP A 49 15.25 -2.98 0.28
N ARG A 50 16.02 -1.93 0.54
CA ARG A 50 16.54 -1.03 -0.52
C ARG A 50 17.53 -1.73 -1.45
N MET A 51 18.44 -2.55 -0.91
CA MET A 51 19.40 -3.32 -1.71
C MET A 51 18.70 -4.34 -2.60
N LEU A 52 17.73 -5.09 -2.05
CA LEU A 52 16.92 -6.04 -2.81
C LEU A 52 16.10 -5.35 -3.89
N ALA A 53 15.50 -4.19 -3.57
CA ALA A 53 14.78 -3.39 -4.54
C ALA A 53 15.69 -2.96 -5.70
N ALA A 54 16.91 -2.48 -5.41
CA ALA A 54 17.89 -2.11 -6.43
C ALA A 54 18.31 -3.29 -7.31
N GLN A 55 18.59 -4.46 -6.72
CA GLN A 55 18.96 -5.69 -7.46
C GLN A 55 17.82 -6.17 -8.38
N ALA A 56 16.57 -6.04 -7.93
CA ALA A 56 15.39 -6.45 -8.68
C ALA A 56 14.86 -5.37 -9.64
N GLN A 57 15.55 -4.23 -9.78
CA GLN A 57 15.06 -3.04 -10.47
C GLN A 57 13.63 -2.63 -10.03
N SER A 58 13.33 -2.86 -8.75
CA SER A 58 12.04 -2.59 -8.12
C SER A 58 12.05 -1.22 -7.44
N LYS A 59 10.90 -0.55 -7.44
CA LYS A 59 10.70 0.74 -6.75
C LYS A 59 10.19 0.56 -5.31
N HIS A 60 10.40 -0.62 -4.73
CA HIS A 60 9.98 -0.91 -3.36
C HIS A 60 10.81 -0.12 -2.36
N ASP A 61 10.14 0.68 -1.53
CA ASP A 61 10.78 1.38 -0.42
C ASP A 61 10.04 1.16 0.90
N HIS A 62 8.77 0.77 0.93
CA HIS A 62 8.04 0.55 2.17
C HIS A 62 7.40 -0.82 2.20
N THR A 63 7.32 -1.42 3.39
CA THR A 63 6.46 -2.56 3.63
C THR A 63 5.28 -2.14 4.49
N VAL A 64 4.07 -2.35 3.96
CA VAL A 64 2.83 -2.19 4.71
C VAL A 64 2.31 -3.55 5.15
N PHE A 65 2.07 -3.71 6.44
CA PHE A 65 1.45 -4.92 7.01
C PHE A 65 0.00 -4.64 7.35
N VAL A 66 -0.89 -5.51 6.91
CA VAL A 66 -2.33 -5.41 7.14
C VAL A 66 -2.90 -6.71 7.71
N LEU A 67 -4.17 -6.69 8.13
CA LEU A 67 -4.87 -7.90 8.54
C LEU A 67 -4.95 -8.90 7.36
N PRO A 68 -4.94 -10.23 7.63
CA PRO A 68 -4.93 -11.27 6.60
C PRO A 68 -6.03 -11.20 5.53
N ARG A 69 -7.17 -10.58 5.87
CA ARG A 69 -8.36 -10.43 5.03
C ARG A 69 -8.64 -8.98 4.63
N ALA A 70 -7.68 -8.07 4.83
CA ALA A 70 -7.82 -6.71 4.33
C ALA A 70 -7.87 -6.75 2.79
N ASP A 71 -8.84 -6.06 2.18
CA ASP A 71 -8.96 -5.95 0.73
C ASP A 71 -7.90 -4.97 0.19
N VAL A 72 -6.66 -5.46 0.07
CA VAL A 72 -5.52 -4.74 -0.49
C VAL A 72 -4.96 -5.56 -1.64
N ARG A 73 -4.89 -4.95 -2.82
CA ARG A 73 -4.47 -5.60 -4.07
C ARG A 73 -3.29 -4.85 -4.69
N ARG A 74 -2.54 -5.55 -5.53
CA ARG A 74 -1.52 -4.92 -6.38
C ARG A 74 -2.17 -3.82 -7.22
N GLY A 75 -1.50 -2.67 -7.30
CA GLY A 75 -1.99 -1.50 -8.03
C GLY A 75 -2.84 -0.56 -7.19
N ASP A 76 -3.35 -1.00 -6.03
CA ASP A 76 -4.03 -0.10 -5.10
C ASP A 76 -3.06 0.98 -4.57
N GLU A 77 -3.60 2.13 -4.19
CA GLU A 77 -2.92 3.12 -3.37
C GLU A 77 -3.51 3.09 -1.95
N LEU A 78 -2.62 3.00 -0.96
CA LEU A 78 -2.97 3.16 0.44
C LEU A 78 -2.68 4.60 0.84
N ARG A 79 -3.73 5.36 1.13
CA ARG A 79 -3.63 6.80 1.45
C ARG A 79 -3.94 7.06 2.92
N GLY A 80 -3.22 7.98 3.54
CA GLY A 80 -3.49 8.39 4.92
C GLY A 80 -2.43 9.36 5.43
N VAL A 81 -2.46 9.66 6.73
CA VAL A 81 -1.48 10.54 7.38
C VAL A 81 -0.46 9.74 8.19
N ASP A 82 0.77 10.21 8.27
CA ASP A 82 1.76 9.69 9.20
C ASP A 82 1.52 10.17 10.64
N ARG A 83 2.45 9.89 11.56
CA ARG A 83 2.33 10.30 12.96
C ARG A 83 2.46 11.80 13.19
N LEU A 84 3.04 12.53 12.23
CA LEU A 84 3.21 13.98 12.27
C LEU A 84 2.07 14.70 11.52
N GLY A 85 1.07 13.96 11.04
CA GLY A 85 -0.07 14.51 10.29
C GLY A 85 0.21 14.73 8.81
N GLN A 86 1.36 14.30 8.28
CA GLN A 86 1.71 14.50 6.88
C GLN A 86 1.03 13.47 5.99
N ALA A 87 0.45 13.92 4.88
CA ALA A 87 -0.20 13.04 3.92
C ALA A 87 0.82 12.12 3.24
N GLN A 88 0.48 10.85 3.11
CA GLN A 88 1.29 9.82 2.46
C GLN A 88 0.42 8.97 1.54
N VAL A 89 1.01 8.57 0.41
CA VAL A 89 0.40 7.69 -0.57
C VAL A 89 1.36 6.54 -0.85
N PHE A 90 0.93 5.31 -0.57
CA PHE A 90 1.72 4.11 -0.81
C PHE A 90 1.10 3.32 -1.96
N LYS A 91 1.80 3.24 -3.09
CA LYS A 91 1.39 2.39 -4.22
C LYS A 91 1.78 0.95 -3.93
N VAL A 92 0.80 0.05 -3.93
CA VAL A 92 0.98 -1.38 -3.66
C VAL A 92 1.58 -2.06 -4.89
N LEU A 93 2.79 -2.62 -4.73
CA LEU A 93 3.51 -3.34 -5.78
C LEU A 93 3.12 -4.83 -5.81
N ALA A 94 2.80 -5.40 -4.65
CA ALA A 94 2.30 -6.77 -4.50
C ALA A 94 1.52 -6.91 -3.18
N ALA A 95 0.69 -7.95 -3.07
CA ALA A 95 0.08 -8.37 -1.81
C ALA A 95 0.41 -9.85 -1.59
N VAL A 96 1.07 -10.16 -0.47
CA VAL A 96 1.62 -11.49 -0.17
C VAL A 96 1.10 -11.95 1.18
N GLN A 97 0.61 -13.19 1.23
CA GLN A 97 0.17 -13.81 2.46
C GLN A 97 1.21 -14.85 2.92
N PRO A 98 1.70 -14.80 4.18
CA PRO A 98 2.54 -15.85 4.74
C PRO A 98 1.76 -17.17 4.84
N SER A 99 2.48 -18.30 4.85
CA SER A 99 1.89 -19.65 4.91
C SER A 99 1.01 -19.90 6.15
N THR A 100 1.24 -19.17 7.24
CA THR A 100 0.29 -19.04 8.36
C THR A 100 -0.24 -17.61 8.38
N PRO A 101 -1.51 -17.37 8.01
CA PRO A 101 -2.00 -16.03 7.72
C PRO A 101 -2.34 -15.26 9.00
N ILE A 102 -1.31 -14.75 9.68
CA ILE A 102 -1.46 -13.85 10.85
C ILE A 102 -1.54 -12.38 10.40
N TYR A 103 -0.94 -12.05 9.25
CA TYR A 103 -1.00 -10.75 8.56
C TYR A 103 -0.83 -10.95 7.05
N SER A 104 -1.05 -9.90 6.26
CA SER A 104 -0.60 -9.82 4.86
C SER A 104 0.47 -8.75 4.71
N LYS A 105 1.50 -9.03 3.90
CA LYS A 105 2.59 -8.11 3.57
C LYS A 105 2.30 -7.46 2.21
N ALA A 106 2.33 -6.14 2.17
CA ALA A 106 2.20 -5.36 0.95
C ALA A 106 3.50 -4.57 0.71
N PRO A 107 4.40 -5.07 -0.14
CA PRO A 107 5.46 -4.27 -0.74
C PRO A 107 4.89 -3.03 -1.42
N CYS A 108 5.38 -1.85 -1.07
CA CYS A 108 4.89 -0.57 -1.56
C CYS A 108 6.01 0.36 -2.02
N GLN A 109 5.63 1.30 -2.88
CA GLN A 109 6.38 2.50 -3.22
C GLN A 109 5.70 3.71 -2.57
N LEU A 110 6.43 4.55 -1.85
CA LEU A 110 5.95 5.85 -1.41
C LEU A 110 5.90 6.81 -2.60
N ILE A 111 4.71 7.30 -2.92
CA ILE A 111 4.53 8.37 -3.89
C ILE A 111 4.70 9.68 -3.15
N GLN A 112 5.84 10.32 -3.35
CA GLN A 112 6.05 11.71 -2.94
C GLN A 112 5.54 12.59 -4.07
N LYS A 113 4.56 13.43 -3.78
CA LYS A 113 4.20 14.51 -4.71
C LYS A 113 5.33 15.54 -4.66
N GLU A 114 5.76 16.01 -5.83
CA GLU A 114 6.57 17.22 -5.91
C GLU A 114 5.79 18.37 -5.24
N GLY A 115 6.52 19.27 -4.58
CA GLY A 115 5.98 20.29 -3.67
C GLY A 115 4.77 21.05 -4.23
N ALA A 116 3.84 21.34 -3.33
CA ALA A 116 2.77 22.31 -3.57
C ALA A 116 3.32 23.73 -3.59
#